data_AF-A0AA36MNK7-F1
#
_entry.id   AF-A0AA36MNK7-F1
#
_cell.length_a   1.000
_cell.length_b   1.000
_cell.length_c   1.000
_cell.angle_alpha   90.00
_cell.angle_beta   90.00
_cell.angle_gamma   90.00
#
_symmetry.space_group_name_H-M   'P 1'
#
loop_
_entity.id
_entity.type
_entity.pdbx_description
1 polymer ?
#
loop_
_entity_poly.entity_id
_entity_poly.type
_entity_poly.pdbx_seq_one_letter_code
_entity_poly.pdbx_strand_id
1 'polypeptide(L)'
;VMSATPRKEPLVITSSKSNIAHGEGGAGLAGFFKCCLQVSNCEGAANVHLKVKNPHLDMEGFPCQILSESVAMREDAAYAGVSSFGFGGTNAHAEAWGKNIMNSRGCMVSDPVKLFERKLAKAPPAEITMNGDDVRDWETTGLDPAGQIGDRYMIELDEDGVASWEKVDEELIDWGDDFFIQGTFNNWDPEAMERSDSVLGLWIGEVVIGSTGAEHFQIMADNDDEKVYCPDRPHCTSKVAQVQGPKKAAKEKSWVIRGAPGEKFKVEFFQQ
;
A
#
# COMPACT_ATOMS: atom_id res chain seq x y z
N VAL A 1 -41.30 -4.55 -0.67
CA VAL A 1 -41.38 -3.20 -1.27
C VAL A 1 -39.97 -2.80 -1.66
N MET A 2 -39.64 -2.88 -2.95
CA MET A 2 -38.33 -2.45 -3.46
C MET A 2 -38.36 -0.91 -3.52
N SER A 3 -37.39 -0.27 -2.88
CA SER A 3 -37.35 1.20 -2.79
C SER A 3 -37.23 1.82 -4.19
N ALA A 4 -38.12 2.76 -4.51
CA ALA A 4 -38.13 3.55 -5.75
C ALA A 4 -37.06 4.67 -5.76
N THR A 5 -36.24 4.77 -4.73
CA THR A 5 -35.21 5.82 -4.66
C THR A 5 -34.08 5.52 -5.65
N PRO A 6 -33.66 6.49 -6.49
CA PRO A 6 -32.53 6.30 -7.39
C PRO A 6 -31.26 5.95 -6.62
N ARG A 7 -30.57 4.88 -7.02
CA ARG A 7 -29.24 4.54 -6.50
C ARG A 7 -28.19 5.10 -7.44
N LYS A 8 -27.17 5.76 -6.88
CA LYS A 8 -25.99 6.20 -7.66
C LYS A 8 -25.24 5.01 -8.26
N GLU A 9 -25.27 3.86 -7.58
CA GLU A 9 -24.63 2.63 -8.01
C GLU A 9 -25.64 1.48 -8.05
N PRO A 10 -25.64 0.67 -9.13
CA PRO A 10 -26.57 -0.44 -9.25
C PRO A 10 -26.25 -1.54 -8.24
N LEU A 11 -27.29 -2.18 -7.69
CA LEU A 11 -27.11 -3.36 -6.84
C LEU A 11 -26.59 -4.53 -7.67
N VAL A 12 -25.54 -5.18 -7.21
CA VAL A 12 -24.98 -6.37 -7.85
C VAL A 12 -25.78 -7.62 -7.46
N ILE A 13 -26.18 -8.42 -8.45
CA ILE A 13 -26.99 -9.63 -8.24
C ILE A 13 -26.29 -10.87 -8.78
N THR A 14 -26.16 -11.87 -7.91
CA THR A 14 -25.63 -13.19 -8.21
C THR A 14 -26.41 -14.28 -7.48
N SER A 15 -26.28 -15.51 -7.95
CA SER A 15 -26.86 -16.69 -7.32
C SER A 15 -25.78 -17.74 -7.09
N SER A 16 -25.80 -18.42 -5.94
CA SER A 16 -24.98 -19.63 -5.76
C SER A 16 -25.48 -20.78 -6.64
N LYS A 17 -26.77 -20.77 -7.02
CA LYS A 17 -27.40 -21.86 -7.77
C LYS A 17 -26.82 -22.04 -9.17
N SER A 18 -26.29 -20.97 -9.78
CA SER A 18 -25.59 -21.12 -11.06
C SER A 18 -24.29 -21.93 -10.92
N ASN A 19 -23.66 -21.92 -9.75
CA ASN A 19 -22.37 -22.59 -9.52
C ASN A 19 -22.54 -24.02 -9.02
N ILE A 20 -23.49 -24.24 -8.11
CA ILE A 20 -23.61 -25.51 -7.35
C ILE A 20 -25.02 -26.11 -7.39
N ALA A 21 -25.85 -25.67 -8.35
CA ALA A 21 -27.26 -26.05 -8.46
C ALA A 21 -28.10 -25.70 -7.21
N HIS A 22 -29.34 -26.20 -7.16
CA HIS A 22 -30.24 -25.95 -6.06
C HIS A 22 -30.01 -26.95 -4.92
N GLY A 23 -29.30 -26.54 -3.86
CA GLY A 23 -29.06 -27.37 -2.68
C GLY A 23 -30.22 -27.48 -1.68
N GLU A 24 -31.47 -27.38 -2.14
CA GLU A 24 -32.70 -27.45 -1.31
C GLU A 24 -32.60 -26.74 0.07
N GLY A 25 -32.67 -27.50 1.17
CA GLY A 25 -32.57 -26.96 2.53
C GLY A 25 -31.26 -26.21 2.82
N GLY A 26 -30.19 -26.52 2.08
CA GLY A 26 -28.90 -25.83 2.16
C GLY A 26 -28.78 -24.59 1.25
N ALA A 27 -29.76 -24.31 0.39
CA ALA A 27 -29.65 -23.25 -0.62
C ALA A 27 -29.50 -21.84 0.01
N GLY A 28 -30.15 -21.60 1.15
CA GLY A 28 -30.02 -20.34 1.89
C GLY A 28 -28.62 -20.15 2.47
N LEU A 29 -28.08 -21.18 3.14
CA LEU A 29 -26.73 -21.15 3.72
C LEU A 29 -25.66 -21.02 2.63
N ALA A 30 -25.78 -21.75 1.54
CA ALA A 30 -24.85 -21.64 0.41
C ALA A 30 -24.84 -20.23 -0.20
N GLY A 31 -26.02 -19.60 -0.33
CA GLY A 31 -26.12 -18.20 -0.77
C GLY A 31 -25.52 -17.22 0.23
N PHE A 32 -25.76 -17.42 1.53
CA PHE A 32 -25.19 -16.57 2.58
C PHE A 32 -23.67 -16.69 2.65
N PHE A 33 -23.14 -17.91 2.57
CA PHE A 33 -21.71 -18.16 2.57
C PHE A 33 -21.02 -17.51 1.36
N LYS A 34 -21.66 -17.58 0.18
CA LYS A 34 -21.20 -16.82 -1.00
C LYS A 34 -21.16 -15.32 -0.70
N CYS A 35 -22.20 -14.74 -0.09
CA CYS A 35 -22.19 -13.33 0.32
C CYS A 35 -21.00 -12.98 1.23
N CYS A 36 -20.74 -13.79 2.25
CA CYS A 36 -19.59 -13.58 3.16
C CYS A 36 -18.27 -13.59 2.40
N LEU A 37 -18.04 -14.58 1.53
CA LEU A 37 -16.81 -14.67 0.74
C LEU A 37 -16.66 -13.49 -0.21
N GLN A 38 -17.74 -13.06 -0.85
CA GLN A 38 -17.72 -11.91 -1.76
C GLN A 38 -17.34 -10.61 -1.05
N VAL A 39 -17.82 -10.39 0.17
CA VAL A 39 -17.43 -9.24 0.99
C VAL A 39 -15.98 -9.36 1.46
N SER A 40 -15.55 -10.53 1.95
CA SER A 40 -14.17 -10.75 2.40
C SER A 40 -13.12 -10.59 1.29
N ASN A 41 -13.50 -10.84 0.04
CA ASN A 41 -12.65 -10.68 -1.15
C ASN A 41 -12.92 -9.38 -1.92
N CYS A 42 -13.90 -8.56 -1.53
CA CYS A 42 -14.39 -7.41 -2.31
C CYS A 42 -14.63 -7.74 -3.79
N GLU A 43 -15.32 -8.84 -4.06
CA GLU A 43 -15.54 -9.34 -5.41
C GLU A 43 -16.97 -9.83 -5.63
N GLY A 44 -17.59 -9.33 -6.68
CA GLY A 44 -18.86 -9.76 -7.23
C GLY A 44 -18.68 -11.02 -8.10
N ALA A 45 -19.08 -12.20 -7.64
CA ALA A 45 -18.91 -13.43 -8.39
C ALA A 45 -19.95 -13.61 -9.51
N ALA A 46 -19.49 -14.06 -10.68
CA ALA A 46 -20.31 -14.28 -11.87
C ALA A 46 -21.42 -15.34 -11.71
N ASN A 47 -22.50 -15.19 -12.49
CA ASN A 47 -23.44 -16.28 -12.77
C ASN A 47 -22.98 -17.05 -14.01
N VAL A 48 -22.38 -18.23 -13.81
CA VAL A 48 -21.63 -19.00 -14.84
C VAL A 48 -22.44 -19.51 -16.05
N HIS A 49 -23.76 -19.31 -16.07
CA HIS A 49 -24.63 -19.70 -17.20
C HIS A 49 -25.39 -18.51 -17.81
N LEU A 50 -25.11 -17.28 -17.36
CA LEU A 50 -25.79 -16.08 -17.83
C LEU A 50 -25.19 -15.60 -19.15
N LYS A 51 -25.75 -16.05 -20.28
CA LYS A 51 -25.40 -15.56 -21.63
C LYS A 51 -26.39 -14.51 -22.15
N VAL A 52 -27.68 -14.75 -21.92
CA VAL A 52 -28.79 -13.89 -22.35
C VAL A 52 -29.76 -13.78 -21.18
N LYS A 53 -30.24 -12.56 -20.90
CA LYS A 53 -31.23 -12.32 -19.84
C LYS A 53 -32.59 -12.87 -20.27
N ASN A 54 -33.42 -13.26 -19.31
CA ASN A 54 -34.80 -13.64 -19.60
C ASN A 54 -35.55 -12.43 -20.19
N PRO A 55 -36.16 -12.52 -21.38
CA PRO A 55 -36.87 -11.39 -22.01
C PRO A 55 -38.11 -10.94 -21.24
N HIS A 56 -38.62 -11.77 -20.32
CA HIS A 56 -39.74 -11.42 -19.44
C HIS A 56 -39.29 -10.69 -18.16
N LEU A 57 -37.99 -10.46 -17.97
CA LEU A 57 -37.46 -9.73 -16.83
C LEU A 57 -37.51 -8.23 -17.13
N ASP A 58 -38.43 -7.52 -16.48
CA ASP A 58 -38.41 -6.06 -16.46
C ASP A 58 -37.38 -5.56 -15.44
N MET A 59 -36.49 -4.69 -15.91
CA MET A 59 -35.42 -4.10 -15.12
C MET A 59 -35.63 -2.59 -14.95
N GLU A 60 -36.67 -2.03 -15.56
CA GLU A 60 -37.00 -0.63 -15.45
C GLU A 60 -37.40 -0.29 -14.00
N GLY A 61 -36.88 0.82 -13.48
CA GLY A 61 -37.14 1.25 -12.11
C GLY A 61 -36.38 0.49 -11.01
N PHE A 62 -35.55 -0.51 -11.34
CA PHE A 62 -34.69 -1.19 -10.37
C PHE A 62 -33.22 -1.16 -10.79
N PRO A 63 -32.42 -0.20 -10.29
CA PRO A 63 -31.01 -0.08 -10.66
C PRO A 63 -30.22 -1.26 -10.07
N CYS A 64 -30.10 -2.33 -10.86
CA CYS A 64 -29.32 -3.52 -10.51
C CYS A 64 -28.62 -4.12 -11.73
N GLN A 65 -27.54 -4.86 -11.46
CA GLN A 65 -26.72 -5.51 -12.45
C GLN A 65 -26.58 -6.99 -12.10
N ILE A 66 -27.12 -7.85 -12.97
CA ILE A 66 -26.95 -9.30 -12.86
C ILE A 66 -25.60 -9.65 -13.50
N LEU A 67 -24.69 -10.22 -12.72
CA LEU A 67 -23.32 -10.44 -13.15
C LEU A 67 -23.18 -11.63 -14.09
N SER A 68 -22.62 -11.40 -15.28
CA SER A 68 -22.13 -12.44 -16.20
C SER A 68 -20.65 -12.73 -16.01
N GLU A 69 -19.91 -11.82 -15.40
CA GLU A 69 -18.47 -11.91 -15.14
C GLU A 69 -18.16 -11.45 -13.72
N SER A 70 -16.96 -11.76 -13.25
CA SER A 70 -16.53 -11.33 -11.92
C SER A 70 -16.18 -9.85 -11.93
N VAL A 71 -16.60 -9.10 -10.92
CA VAL A 71 -16.33 -7.66 -10.84
C VAL A 71 -15.76 -7.30 -9.48
N ALA A 72 -14.70 -6.49 -9.44
CA ALA A 72 -14.20 -5.96 -8.18
C ALA A 72 -15.24 -4.99 -7.58
N MET A 73 -15.51 -5.12 -6.29
CA MET A 73 -16.30 -4.13 -5.56
C MET A 73 -15.50 -2.84 -5.45
N ARG A 74 -16.16 -1.68 -5.54
CA ARG A 74 -15.47 -0.38 -5.47
C ARG A 74 -14.86 -0.12 -4.11
N GLU A 75 -15.61 -0.39 -3.05
CA GLU A 75 -15.20 -0.19 -1.66
C GLU A 75 -14.54 -1.47 -1.09
N ASP A 76 -13.79 -1.30 0.00
CA ASP A 76 -13.21 -2.37 0.80
C ASP A 76 -14.19 -2.97 1.82
N ALA A 77 -15.38 -2.37 1.98
CA ALA A 77 -16.45 -2.86 2.84
C ALA A 77 -17.81 -2.75 2.14
N ALA A 78 -18.68 -3.74 2.38
CA ALA A 78 -19.98 -3.80 1.73
C ALA A 78 -21.04 -4.51 2.58
N TYR A 79 -22.29 -4.15 2.32
CA TYR A 79 -23.44 -4.97 2.71
C TYR A 79 -23.73 -5.98 1.60
N ALA A 80 -23.95 -7.23 1.99
CA ALA A 80 -24.42 -8.28 1.10
C ALA A 80 -25.66 -8.95 1.71
N GLY A 81 -26.59 -9.36 0.84
CA GLY A 81 -27.86 -9.95 1.26
C GLY A 81 -28.17 -11.22 0.48
N VAL A 82 -28.80 -12.18 1.16
CA VAL A 82 -29.30 -13.42 0.55
C VAL A 82 -30.80 -13.50 0.72
N SER A 83 -31.50 -13.84 -0.37
CA SER A 83 -32.91 -14.18 -0.36
C SER A 83 -33.10 -15.67 -0.64
N SER A 84 -33.98 -16.32 0.13
CA SER A 84 -34.37 -17.72 -0.07
C SER A 84 -35.88 -17.85 0.01
N PHE A 85 -36.48 -18.44 -1.04
CA PHE A 85 -37.92 -18.61 -1.18
C PHE A 85 -38.23 -20.10 -1.24
N GLY A 86 -38.87 -20.62 -0.19
CA GLY A 86 -39.24 -22.04 -0.09
C GLY A 86 -40.50 -22.36 -0.88
N PHE A 87 -40.54 -23.56 -1.45
CA PHE A 87 -41.70 -24.03 -2.23
C PHE A 87 -43.02 -23.96 -1.47
N GLY A 88 -43.01 -24.22 -0.16
CA GLY A 88 -44.19 -24.14 0.72
C GLY A 88 -44.62 -22.71 1.08
N GLY A 89 -43.98 -21.68 0.54
CA GLY A 89 -44.31 -20.27 0.78
C GLY A 89 -43.53 -19.61 1.93
N THR A 90 -42.71 -20.37 2.66
CA THR A 90 -41.81 -19.80 3.69
C THR A 90 -40.64 -19.08 3.05
N ASN A 91 -40.52 -17.78 3.32
CA ASN A 91 -39.50 -16.90 2.74
C ASN A 91 -38.58 -16.36 3.83
N ALA A 92 -37.29 -16.24 3.54
CA ALA A 92 -36.30 -15.66 4.43
C ALA A 92 -35.35 -14.73 3.67
N HIS A 93 -34.92 -13.68 4.35
CA HIS A 93 -33.89 -12.75 3.88
C HIS A 93 -32.90 -12.48 5.02
N ALA A 94 -31.61 -12.45 4.70
CA ALA A 94 -30.56 -12.12 5.66
C ALA A 94 -29.57 -11.15 5.01
N GLU A 95 -29.11 -10.18 5.81
CA GLU A 95 -28.14 -9.18 5.41
C GLU A 95 -26.92 -9.30 6.32
N ALA A 96 -25.73 -9.06 5.76
CA ALA A 96 -24.48 -9.01 6.49
C ALA A 96 -23.66 -7.82 6.00
N TRP A 97 -22.97 -7.19 6.94
CA TRP A 97 -21.92 -6.22 6.66
C TRP A 97 -20.56 -6.87 6.91
N GLY A 98 -19.58 -6.53 6.10
CA GLY A 98 -18.20 -6.91 6.34
C GLY A 98 -17.22 -6.04 5.57
N LYS A 99 -15.94 -6.32 5.77
CA LYS A 99 -14.82 -5.66 5.11
C LYS A 99 -13.85 -6.69 4.55
N ASN A 100 -13.02 -6.28 3.60
CA ASN A 100 -11.98 -7.08 3.02
C ASN A 100 -10.97 -7.53 4.08
N ILE A 101 -10.61 -8.80 4.04
CA ILE A 101 -9.53 -9.37 4.88
C ILE A 101 -8.62 -10.33 4.10
N MET A 102 -8.91 -10.58 2.82
CA MET A 102 -8.30 -11.69 2.06
C MET A 102 -7.35 -11.23 0.95
N ASN A 103 -7.46 -9.99 0.48
CA ASN A 103 -6.62 -9.47 -0.60
C ASN A 103 -5.78 -8.26 -0.13
N SER A 104 -5.01 -7.67 -1.05
CA SER A 104 -4.16 -6.52 -0.78
C SER A 104 -4.93 -5.30 -0.23
N ARG A 105 -6.24 -5.19 -0.52
CA ARG A 105 -7.13 -4.14 0.01
C ARG A 105 -7.54 -4.42 1.47
N GLY A 106 -7.48 -5.66 1.93
CA GLY A 106 -7.74 -6.06 3.32
C GLY A 106 -6.50 -6.02 4.23
N CYS A 107 -5.31 -5.76 3.68
CA CYS A 107 -4.11 -5.53 4.48
C CYS A 107 -4.15 -4.12 5.07
N MET A 108 -4.76 -3.98 6.25
CA MET A 108 -4.72 -2.68 6.94
C MET A 108 -3.30 -2.33 7.43
N VAL A 109 -2.43 -3.30 7.69
CA VAL A 109 -0.99 -3.13 7.98
C VAL A 109 -0.29 -4.47 7.77
N SER A 110 0.18 -4.81 6.56
CA SER A 110 1.28 -5.77 6.49
C SER A 110 2.54 -4.98 6.83
N ASP A 111 2.83 -4.86 8.12
CA ASP A 111 4.10 -4.34 8.59
C ASP A 111 5.20 -5.17 7.90
N PRO A 112 5.92 -4.60 6.93
CA PRO A 112 6.88 -5.34 6.13
C PRO A 112 7.95 -5.96 7.03
N VAL A 113 8.25 -5.30 8.17
CA VAL A 113 9.14 -5.82 9.21
C VAL A 113 8.57 -7.11 9.81
N LYS A 114 7.30 -7.14 10.23
CA LYS A 114 6.67 -8.37 10.77
C LYS A 114 6.51 -9.50 9.76
N LEU A 115 6.40 -9.18 8.47
CA LEU A 115 6.42 -10.19 7.41
C LEU A 115 7.84 -10.76 7.27
N PHE A 116 8.84 -9.89 7.28
CA PHE A 116 10.26 -10.23 7.21
C PHE A 116 10.71 -11.05 8.43
N GLU A 117 10.36 -10.64 9.65
CA GLU A 117 10.57 -11.38 10.90
C GLU A 117 9.98 -12.80 10.83
N ARG A 118 8.77 -12.94 10.29
CA ARG A 118 8.13 -14.26 10.12
C ARG A 118 8.82 -15.12 9.07
N LYS A 119 9.39 -14.52 8.03
CA LYS A 119 10.19 -15.24 7.03
C LYS A 119 11.54 -15.66 7.62
N LEU A 120 12.24 -14.77 8.30
CA LEU A 120 13.48 -15.06 9.03
C LEU A 120 13.31 -16.19 10.05
N ALA A 121 12.24 -16.16 10.85
CA ALA A 121 11.95 -17.22 11.82
C ALA A 121 11.68 -18.60 11.18
N LYS A 122 11.36 -18.63 9.88
CA LYS A 122 11.11 -19.86 9.11
C LYS A 122 12.25 -20.19 8.14
N ALA A 123 13.28 -19.34 8.06
CA ALA A 123 14.41 -19.56 7.18
C ALA A 123 15.11 -20.87 7.56
N PRO A 124 15.60 -21.64 6.58
CA PRO A 124 16.41 -22.81 6.87
C PRO A 124 17.63 -22.41 7.72
N PRO A 125 18.14 -23.32 8.58
CA PRO A 125 19.35 -23.04 9.34
C PRO A 125 20.49 -22.71 8.39
N ALA A 126 21.36 -21.79 8.82
CA ALA A 126 22.55 -21.42 8.05
C ALA A 126 23.37 -22.66 7.69
N GLU A 127 23.82 -22.71 6.45
CA GLU A 127 24.77 -23.73 6.00
C GLU A 127 26.15 -23.36 6.53
N ILE A 128 26.81 -24.29 7.20
CA ILE A 128 28.15 -24.11 7.75
C ILE A 128 29.07 -25.11 7.06
N THR A 129 30.09 -24.59 6.39
CA THR A 129 31.18 -25.39 5.81
C THR A 129 32.41 -25.22 6.69
N MET A 130 32.79 -26.30 7.38
CA MET A 130 33.94 -26.31 8.28
C MET A 130 35.25 -26.48 7.48
N ASN A 131 35.93 -25.38 7.17
CA ASN A 131 37.23 -25.43 6.50
C ASN A 131 38.37 -25.38 7.52
N GLY A 132 38.68 -26.51 8.17
CA GLY A 132 39.79 -26.61 9.13
C GLY A 132 39.38 -26.50 10.60
N ASP A 133 40.38 -26.43 11.48
CA ASP A 133 40.21 -26.54 12.93
C ASP A 133 39.91 -25.18 13.62
N ASP A 134 40.15 -24.06 12.93
CA ASP A 134 39.83 -22.72 13.42
C ASP A 134 38.45 -22.31 12.93
N VAL A 135 37.57 -21.88 13.85
CA VAL A 135 36.22 -21.43 13.52
C VAL A 135 36.20 -20.22 12.59
N ARG A 136 37.28 -19.44 12.56
CA ARG A 136 37.45 -18.29 11.66
C ARG A 136 37.63 -18.68 10.20
N ASP A 137 38.01 -19.93 9.95
CA ASP A 137 38.17 -20.44 8.60
C ASP A 137 36.85 -21.02 8.06
N TRP A 138 35.81 -21.15 8.90
CA TRP A 138 34.54 -21.73 8.50
C TRP A 138 33.75 -20.74 7.65
N GLU A 139 33.18 -21.23 6.54
CA GLU A 139 32.28 -20.46 5.69
C GLU A 139 30.84 -20.69 6.15
N THR A 140 30.05 -19.63 6.27
CA THR A 140 28.64 -19.72 6.66
C THR A 140 27.78 -18.81 5.80
N THR A 141 26.58 -19.27 5.47
CA THR A 141 25.53 -18.40 4.90
C THR A 141 24.78 -17.61 5.97
N GLY A 142 25.05 -17.86 7.25
CA GLY A 142 24.44 -17.20 8.40
C GLY A 142 25.22 -16.00 8.93
N LEU A 143 24.89 -15.60 10.16
CA LEU A 143 25.56 -14.51 10.86
C LEU A 143 27.06 -14.79 11.00
N ASP A 144 27.90 -13.74 10.86
CA ASP A 144 29.35 -13.85 11.05
C ASP A 144 29.67 -14.46 12.43
N PRO A 145 30.35 -15.63 12.49
CA PRO A 145 30.69 -16.28 13.75
C PRO A 145 31.66 -15.45 14.61
N ALA A 146 32.35 -14.46 14.03
CA ALA A 146 33.22 -13.51 14.74
C ALA A 146 32.51 -12.20 15.14
N GLY A 147 31.20 -12.09 14.92
CA GLY A 147 30.42 -10.90 15.25
C GLY A 147 30.45 -10.52 16.73
N GLN A 148 30.44 -9.21 17.00
CA GLN A 148 30.44 -8.63 18.34
C GLN A 148 29.12 -7.90 18.65
N ILE A 149 28.80 -7.75 19.94
CA ILE A 149 27.64 -6.97 20.37
C ILE A 149 27.81 -5.53 19.91
N GLY A 150 26.88 -5.04 19.08
CA GLY A 150 26.91 -3.71 18.49
C GLY A 150 27.21 -3.71 16.98
N ASP A 151 27.69 -4.83 16.44
CA ASP A 151 27.80 -5.00 14.99
C ASP A 151 26.42 -4.91 14.33
N ARG A 152 26.36 -4.21 13.18
CA ARG A 152 25.15 -4.09 12.36
C ARG A 152 25.32 -4.90 11.08
N TYR A 153 24.25 -5.54 10.65
CA TYR A 153 24.23 -6.38 9.47
C TYR A 153 23.06 -5.98 8.57
N MET A 154 23.30 -5.95 7.26
CA MET A 154 22.25 -5.94 6.26
C MET A 154 21.83 -7.38 5.99
N ILE A 155 20.53 -7.59 5.89
CA ILE A 155 19.94 -8.91 5.67
C ILE A 155 19.17 -8.87 4.36
N GLU A 156 19.55 -9.69 3.40
CA GLU A 156 18.77 -9.89 2.17
C GLU A 156 18.09 -11.25 2.22
N LEU A 157 16.82 -11.31 1.79
CA LEU A 157 16.09 -12.57 1.60
C LEU A 157 15.85 -12.75 0.11
N ASP A 158 16.28 -13.87 -0.44
CA ASP A 158 15.96 -14.23 -1.82
C ASP A 158 14.52 -14.75 -1.98
N GLU A 159 14.13 -15.06 -3.23
CA GLU A 159 12.79 -15.55 -3.56
C GLU A 159 12.48 -16.92 -2.91
N ASP A 160 13.51 -17.70 -2.61
CA ASP A 160 13.43 -19.02 -1.97
C ASP A 160 13.43 -18.93 -0.43
N GLY A 161 13.62 -17.72 0.12
CA GLY A 161 13.61 -17.45 1.56
C GLY A 161 14.94 -17.73 2.26
N VAL A 162 16.04 -17.82 1.51
CA VAL A 162 17.40 -17.90 2.06
C VAL A 162 17.85 -16.51 2.47
N ALA A 163 18.38 -16.39 3.69
CA ALA A 163 18.91 -15.14 4.22
C ALA A 163 20.42 -15.06 3.99
N SER A 164 20.90 -13.96 3.40
CA SER A 164 22.31 -13.58 3.38
C SER A 164 22.56 -12.43 4.36
N TRP A 165 23.75 -12.41 4.95
CA TRP A 165 24.15 -11.45 5.97
C TRP A 165 25.42 -10.74 5.52
N GLU A 166 25.39 -9.42 5.46
CA GLU A 166 26.56 -8.60 5.17
C GLU A 166 26.80 -7.66 6.34
N LYS A 167 28.01 -7.71 6.93
CA LYS A 167 28.38 -6.77 7.99
C LYS A 167 28.50 -5.37 7.40
N VAL A 168 27.81 -4.40 7.99
CA VAL A 168 27.85 -3.01 7.53
C VAL A 168 28.67 -2.20 8.53
N ASP A 169 29.80 -1.67 8.07
CA ASP A 169 30.71 -0.85 8.88
C ASP A 169 30.23 0.61 9.02
N GLU A 170 29.32 1.06 8.16
CA GLU A 170 28.71 2.38 8.22
C GLU A 170 27.40 2.33 9.03
N GLU A 171 27.21 3.32 9.92
CA GLU A 171 25.93 3.57 10.56
C GLU A 171 24.85 3.56 9.48
N LEU A 172 23.93 2.59 9.54
CA LEU A 172 22.71 2.58 8.71
C LEU A 172 22.19 4.02 8.66
N ILE A 173 22.34 4.64 7.49
CA ILE A 173 21.96 6.03 7.31
C ILE A 173 20.47 6.06 7.58
N ASP A 174 20.09 6.73 8.66
CA ASP A 174 18.70 6.91 9.01
C ASP A 174 18.12 7.94 8.03
N TRP A 175 17.53 7.42 6.95
CA TRP A 175 16.93 8.19 5.87
C TRP A 175 15.74 9.05 6.33
N GLY A 176 15.20 8.78 7.52
CA GLY A 176 14.01 9.40 8.07
C GLY A 176 12.70 8.89 7.49
N ASP A 177 11.64 9.05 8.27
CA ASP A 177 10.30 8.54 7.99
C ASP A 177 9.34 9.66 7.57
N ASP A 178 9.52 10.88 8.09
CA ASP A 178 8.70 12.05 7.78
C ASP A 178 9.53 13.14 7.11
N PHE A 179 9.02 13.77 6.04
CA PHE A 179 9.77 14.79 5.30
C PHE A 179 9.13 16.16 5.42
N PHE A 180 9.99 17.17 5.55
CA PHE A 180 9.64 18.56 5.71
C PHE A 180 10.36 19.38 4.64
N ILE A 181 9.68 20.37 4.07
CA ILE A 181 10.27 21.35 3.17
C ILE A 181 10.56 22.62 3.96
N GLN A 182 11.76 23.17 3.77
CA GLN A 182 12.16 24.45 4.37
C GLN A 182 12.88 25.30 3.34
N GLY A 183 12.70 26.62 3.41
CA GLY A 183 13.29 27.52 2.44
C GLY A 183 13.04 28.99 2.70
N THR A 184 13.46 29.84 1.77
CA THR A 184 13.29 31.30 1.92
C THR A 184 11.82 31.73 1.97
N PHE A 185 10.92 30.95 1.37
CA PHE A 185 9.48 31.21 1.32
C PHE A 185 8.76 31.03 2.67
N ASN A 186 9.31 30.24 3.58
CA ASN A 186 8.79 29.99 4.93
C ASN A 186 9.80 30.35 6.03
N ASN A 187 10.74 31.26 5.74
CA ASN A 187 11.80 31.68 6.67
C ASN A 187 12.70 30.54 7.19
N TRP A 188 12.82 29.46 6.43
CA TRP A 188 13.51 28.22 6.82
C TRP A 188 12.88 27.54 8.03
N ASP A 189 11.58 27.72 8.24
CA ASP A 189 10.80 26.95 9.20
C ASP A 189 10.36 25.63 8.52
N PRO A 190 10.57 24.46 9.13
CA PRO A 190 10.18 23.19 8.53
C PRO A 190 8.66 23.06 8.38
N GLU A 191 8.19 22.86 7.16
CA GLU A 191 6.78 22.62 6.82
C GLU A 191 6.59 21.18 6.37
N ALA A 192 5.66 20.45 6.98
CA ALA A 192 5.46 19.03 6.69
C ALA A 192 5.02 18.81 5.24
N MET A 193 5.66 17.85 4.57
CA MET A 193 5.28 17.42 3.22
C MET A 193 4.13 16.39 3.30
N GLU A 194 3.24 16.44 2.30
CA GLU A 194 2.15 15.48 2.19
C GLU A 194 2.64 14.20 1.51
N ARG A 195 2.33 13.06 2.12
CA ARG A 195 2.60 11.75 1.52
C ARG A 195 1.57 11.45 0.43
N SER A 196 2.02 11.01 -0.74
CA SER A 196 1.12 10.62 -1.83
C SER A 196 0.43 9.29 -1.55
N ASP A 197 -0.91 9.27 -1.58
CA ASP A 197 -1.71 8.04 -1.47
C ASP A 197 -1.57 7.11 -2.68
N SER A 198 -1.14 7.65 -3.83
CA SER A 198 -1.11 6.92 -5.12
C SER A 198 0.27 6.39 -5.48
N VAL A 199 1.34 6.95 -4.92
CA VAL A 199 2.72 6.58 -5.24
C VAL A 199 3.49 6.40 -3.93
N LEU A 200 3.83 5.16 -3.61
CA LEU A 200 4.62 4.82 -2.42
C LEU A 200 5.97 5.53 -2.46
N GLY A 201 6.38 6.14 -1.34
CA GLY A 201 7.66 6.85 -1.22
C GLY A 201 7.67 8.28 -1.78
N LEU A 202 6.57 8.73 -2.40
CA LEU A 202 6.47 10.10 -2.91
C LEU A 202 5.93 11.06 -1.84
N TRP A 203 6.69 12.11 -1.60
CA TRP A 203 6.37 13.24 -0.72
C TRP A 203 6.22 14.51 -1.53
N ILE A 204 5.24 15.33 -1.17
CA ILE A 204 4.81 16.50 -1.91
C ILE A 204 4.84 17.73 -1.00
N GLY A 205 5.58 18.76 -1.40
CA GLY A 205 5.57 20.08 -0.77
C GLY A 205 5.18 21.17 -1.77
N GLU A 206 4.64 22.29 -1.29
CA GLU A 206 4.39 23.48 -2.11
C GLU A 206 5.42 24.56 -1.81
N VAL A 207 5.89 25.25 -2.85
CA VAL A 207 6.72 26.46 -2.75
C VAL A 207 6.00 27.59 -3.48
N VAL A 208 5.79 28.71 -2.79
CA VAL A 208 5.21 29.92 -3.39
C VAL A 208 6.32 30.94 -3.64
N ILE A 209 6.44 31.42 -4.88
CA ILE A 209 7.48 32.39 -5.24
C ILE A 209 7.15 33.76 -4.65
N GLY A 210 8.05 34.30 -3.84
CA GLY A 210 7.93 35.64 -3.27
C GLY A 210 8.27 36.76 -4.25
N SER A 211 8.37 37.99 -3.74
CA SER A 211 8.64 39.18 -4.53
C SER A 211 10.04 39.23 -5.16
N THR A 212 10.96 38.37 -4.72
CA THR A 212 12.32 38.23 -5.26
C THR A 212 12.34 37.55 -6.63
N GLY A 213 11.27 36.82 -7.00
CA GLY A 213 11.21 36.02 -8.23
C GLY A 213 12.06 34.73 -8.18
N ALA A 214 12.66 34.41 -7.04
CA ALA A 214 13.42 33.20 -6.81
C ALA A 214 13.38 32.76 -5.35
N GLU A 215 13.15 31.47 -5.12
CA GLU A 215 13.11 30.87 -3.79
C GLU A 215 14.12 29.73 -3.68
N HIS A 216 14.74 29.65 -2.51
CA HIS A 216 15.68 28.60 -2.13
C HIS A 216 14.98 27.59 -1.22
N PHE A 217 15.27 26.30 -1.40
CA PHE A 217 14.73 25.28 -0.52
C PHE A 217 15.68 24.09 -0.29
N GLN A 218 15.43 23.38 0.79
CA GLN A 218 15.99 22.10 1.19
C GLN A 218 14.86 21.19 1.69
N ILE A 219 15.17 19.90 1.84
CA ILE A 219 14.27 18.91 2.42
C ILE A 219 14.92 18.39 3.69
N MET A 220 14.14 18.18 4.74
CA MET A 220 14.58 17.73 6.05
C MET A 220 13.81 16.47 6.41
N ALA A 221 14.51 15.49 6.99
CA ALA A 221 13.90 14.28 7.54
C ALA A 221 13.64 14.45 9.05
N ASP A 222 12.52 13.93 9.52
CA ASP A 222 12.07 13.82 10.92
C ASP A 222 12.10 15.14 11.73
N ASN A 223 12.04 16.27 11.03
CA ASN A 223 12.21 17.59 11.64
C ASN A 223 13.56 17.73 12.41
N ASP A 224 14.62 17.12 11.88
CA ASP A 224 15.97 17.09 12.47
C ASP A 224 16.98 17.86 11.59
N ASP A 225 17.63 18.87 12.17
CA ASP A 225 18.65 19.71 11.52
C ASP A 225 19.92 18.93 11.11
N GLU A 226 20.15 17.75 11.70
CA GLU A 226 21.25 16.87 11.30
C GLU A 226 20.87 15.96 10.11
N LYS A 227 19.59 15.91 9.73
CA LYS A 227 19.06 15.08 8.63
C LYS A 227 18.51 15.91 7.48
N VAL A 228 19.39 16.65 6.81
CA VAL A 228 19.01 17.53 5.68
C VAL A 228 19.44 16.93 4.34
N TYR A 229 18.55 17.00 3.35
CA TYR A 229 18.77 16.69 1.96
C TYR A 229 19.02 17.97 1.16
N CYS A 230 20.12 17.98 0.42
CA CYS A 230 20.58 19.14 -0.34
C CYS A 230 21.21 18.73 -1.68
N PRO A 231 21.33 19.64 -2.66
CA PRO A 231 22.09 19.37 -3.88
C PRO A 231 23.60 19.24 -3.61
N ASP A 232 24.30 18.65 -4.57
CA ASP A 232 25.77 18.55 -4.62
C ASP A 232 26.51 19.92 -4.64
N ARG A 233 25.84 20.97 -5.10
CA ARG A 233 26.39 22.32 -5.27
C ARG A 233 25.45 23.41 -4.75
N PRO A 234 25.97 24.57 -4.34
CA PRO A 234 25.16 25.68 -3.85
C PRO A 234 24.27 26.27 -4.94
N HIS A 235 23.12 26.80 -4.52
CA HIS A 235 22.14 27.50 -5.37
C HIS A 235 21.80 26.74 -6.67
N CYS A 236 21.48 25.45 -6.54
CA CYS A 236 21.31 24.55 -7.68
C CYS A 236 19.96 24.72 -8.37
N THR A 237 19.96 25.09 -9.65
CA THR A 237 18.74 25.17 -10.49
C THR A 237 18.44 23.89 -11.27
N SER A 238 19.30 22.87 -11.15
CA SER A 238 19.22 21.65 -11.95
C SER A 238 18.33 20.61 -11.28
N LYS A 239 17.31 20.13 -12.01
CA LYS A 239 16.42 19.04 -11.56
C LYS A 239 17.10 17.68 -11.49
N VAL A 240 18.21 17.51 -12.20
CA VAL A 240 18.98 16.25 -12.28
C VAL A 240 20.23 16.25 -11.39
N ALA A 241 20.38 17.26 -10.51
CA ALA A 241 21.51 17.28 -9.59
C ALA A 241 21.40 16.13 -8.59
N GLN A 242 22.56 15.55 -8.23
CA GLN A 242 22.60 14.49 -7.23
C GLN A 242 22.09 15.03 -5.89
N VAL A 243 21.15 14.32 -5.29
CA VAL A 243 20.68 14.58 -3.93
C VAL A 243 21.72 14.02 -2.96
N GLN A 244 22.13 14.84 -2.00
CA GLN A 244 23.05 14.50 -0.94
C GLN A 244 22.31 14.53 0.40
N GLY A 245 22.69 13.64 1.31
CA GLY A 245 22.07 13.53 2.63
C GLY A 245 21.33 12.20 2.80
N PRO A 246 20.69 11.97 3.96
CA PRO A 246 20.52 12.95 5.04
C PRO A 246 21.83 13.26 5.75
N LYS A 247 22.14 14.55 5.91
CA LYS A 247 23.26 15.05 6.73
C LYS A 247 23.07 16.53 7.03
N LYS A 248 23.80 17.04 8.02
CA LYS A 248 23.85 18.49 8.27
C LYS A 248 24.31 19.25 7.03
N ALA A 249 23.51 20.19 6.57
CA ALA A 249 23.78 20.99 5.38
C ALA A 249 23.67 22.49 5.65
N ALA A 250 24.58 23.27 5.08
CA ALA A 250 24.47 24.73 5.09
C ALA A 250 23.34 25.18 4.13
N LYS A 251 22.61 26.24 4.49
CA LYS A 251 21.49 26.80 3.70
C LYS A 251 21.87 27.25 2.28
N GLU A 252 23.15 27.53 2.04
CA GLU A 252 23.69 27.85 0.71
C GLU A 252 23.60 26.65 -0.25
N LYS A 253 23.70 25.41 0.27
CA LYS A 253 23.44 24.17 -0.48
C LYS A 253 21.95 23.96 -0.62
N SER A 254 21.29 24.79 -1.40
CA SER A 254 19.84 24.73 -1.65
C SER A 254 19.54 24.62 -3.13
N TRP A 255 18.40 24.02 -3.44
CA TRP A 255 17.81 24.13 -4.78
C TRP A 255 17.18 25.51 -4.96
N VAL A 256 17.11 25.98 -6.20
CA VAL A 256 16.56 27.29 -6.55
C VAL A 256 15.44 27.13 -7.56
N ILE A 257 14.25 27.61 -7.20
CA ILE A 257 13.09 27.71 -8.09
C ILE A 257 12.95 29.18 -8.48
N ARG A 258 12.74 29.45 -9.77
CA ARG A 258 12.50 30.81 -10.29
C ARG A 258 11.15 30.86 -10.97
N GLY A 259 10.42 31.94 -10.76
CA GLY A 259 9.07 32.12 -11.31
C GLY A 259 8.56 33.54 -11.11
N ALA A 260 7.33 33.79 -11.51
CA ALA A 260 6.66 35.07 -11.25
C ALA A 260 6.23 35.14 -9.77
N PRO A 261 6.24 36.34 -9.13
CA PRO A 261 5.71 36.49 -7.79
C PRO A 261 4.26 35.96 -7.67
N GLY A 262 4.02 35.10 -6.68
CA GLY A 262 2.74 34.42 -6.45
C GLY A 262 2.56 33.10 -7.22
N GLU A 263 3.50 32.72 -8.09
CA GLU A 263 3.47 31.42 -8.76
C GLU A 263 3.74 30.30 -7.75
N LYS A 264 3.00 29.19 -7.89
CA LYS A 264 3.12 28.02 -7.03
C LYS A 264 3.84 26.89 -7.76
N PHE A 265 4.80 26.29 -7.08
CA PHE A 265 5.53 25.11 -7.55
C PHE A 265 5.31 23.95 -6.61
N LYS A 266 5.09 22.77 -7.20
CA LYS A 266 5.05 21.50 -6.49
C LYS A 266 6.44 20.89 -6.47
N VAL A 267 6.93 20.56 -5.28
CA VAL A 267 8.18 19.84 -5.07
C VAL A 267 7.84 18.39 -4.75
N GLU A 268 8.36 17.49 -5.59
CA GLU A 268 8.16 16.06 -5.46
C GLU A 268 9.49 15.42 -5.02
N PHE A 269 9.46 14.75 -3.88
CA PHE A 269 10.62 14.06 -3.31
C PHE A 269 10.32 12.59 -3.19
N PHE A 270 11.20 11.75 -3.73
CA PHE A 270 10.99 10.32 -3.80
C PHE A 270 12.02 9.60 -2.92
N GLN A 271 11.54 8.92 -1.89
CA GLN A 271 12.33 8.00 -1.08
C GLN A 271 12.27 6.62 -1.75
N GLN A 272 13.42 6.13 -2.21
CA GLN A 272 13.56 4.77 -2.74
C GLN A 272 13.73 3.75 -1.62
#